data_AF-A0AA88HX33-F1
#
_entry.id   AF-A0AA88HX33-F1
#
_cell.length_a   1.000
_cell.length_b   1.000
_cell.length_c   1.000
_cell.angle_alpha   90.00
_cell.angle_beta   90.00
_cell.angle_gamma   90.00
#
_symmetry.space_group_name_H-M   'P 1'
#
loop_
_entity.id
_entity.type
_entity.pdbx_description
1 polymer ?
#
loop_
_entity_poly.entity_id
_entity_poly.type
_entity_poly.pdbx_seq_one_letter_code
_entity_poly.pdbx_strand_id
1 'polypeptide(L)'
;MIDYLNRPKLSLEDSHPLLDSVKVLSRDKPWLRGVIFHDLLKSIGKYAKLFGEGCLDPNQISENQETILKAQKAIFNLVLNSSDAREVLATLNYPQLIVKRLNEDIPYEIMAFDLKILFLSTALYPQLRNILKDEANALEVLTKLLKKLAHIPPIEKEPTERLTEVEADLMSETLKLLFNITFWIDSSLKDPELCRLVSTLKVILLQTCQKKTKEYEIKSHVVNLLTNIPTINMYQLYIMEDSEEEIKYDMRGIDVTLDLLNQKLDSGPARSVEELAPILTFFCIICKALSAVRKHVRSIVLPPMKSEITERPEVGNSLRNKLVKRMTAASRTQVSQLSAQLLFVLCKENVGRFIKYTGYGNAAGLLAENGLMLGRPGNGELYSDDSDDSETEEFKELEDKVNPITGCVEKPHPNPMEGMSEEQKEYEAMNLVNLIDRLQRSGIVKPCHVGEDGRPHPVDHILQLKDQLERPLGRNQDTDED
;
A
#
# COMPACT_ATOMS: atom_id res chain seq x y z
N MET A 1 -24.60 -29.97 -25.51
CA MET A 1 -23.88 -30.13 -24.22
C MET A 1 -24.79 -29.86 -23.05
N ILE A 2 -25.48 -28.71 -23.01
CA ILE A 2 -26.52 -28.39 -22.03
C ILE A 2 -27.55 -29.53 -21.91
N ASP A 3 -28.08 -30.01 -23.05
CA ASP A 3 -29.04 -31.12 -23.07
C ASP A 3 -28.52 -32.42 -22.46
N TYR A 4 -27.21 -32.67 -22.57
CA TYR A 4 -26.58 -33.86 -21.99
C TYR A 4 -26.42 -33.70 -20.48
N LEU A 5 -25.98 -32.53 -20.00
CA LEU A 5 -25.89 -32.21 -18.58
C LEU A 5 -27.25 -32.19 -17.88
N ASN A 6 -28.33 -31.92 -18.61
CA ASN A 6 -29.69 -31.91 -18.06
C ASN A 6 -30.40 -33.27 -18.12
N ARG A 7 -29.74 -34.36 -18.57
CA ARG A 7 -30.38 -35.67 -18.64
C ARG A 7 -30.77 -36.18 -17.23
N PRO A 8 -32.02 -36.60 -17.01
CA PRO A 8 -32.52 -36.96 -15.67
C PRO A 8 -31.85 -38.20 -15.06
N LYS A 9 -31.21 -39.05 -15.89
CA LYS A 9 -30.51 -40.28 -15.46
C LYS A 9 -28.98 -40.18 -15.54
N LEU A 10 -28.41 -38.98 -15.73
CA LEU A 10 -26.96 -38.84 -15.76
C LEU A 10 -26.40 -39.02 -14.34
N SER A 11 -25.54 -40.02 -14.14
CA SER A 11 -24.84 -40.18 -12.87
C SER A 11 -23.86 -39.02 -12.65
N LEU A 12 -23.39 -38.84 -11.41
CA LEU A 12 -22.41 -37.80 -11.10
C LEU A 12 -21.08 -38.05 -11.81
N GLU A 13 -20.63 -39.31 -11.87
CA GLU A 13 -19.40 -39.70 -12.56
C GLU A 13 -19.50 -39.50 -14.08
N ASP A 14 -20.64 -39.84 -14.68
CA ASP A 14 -20.87 -39.63 -16.12
C ASP A 14 -20.89 -38.14 -16.51
N SER A 15 -21.09 -37.24 -15.53
CA SER A 15 -21.01 -35.79 -15.77
C SER A 15 -19.57 -35.28 -15.88
N HIS A 16 -18.58 -36.01 -15.36
CA HIS A 16 -17.19 -35.53 -15.28
C HIS A 16 -16.58 -35.18 -16.64
N PRO A 17 -16.68 -36.03 -17.68
CA PRO A 17 -16.10 -35.70 -18.99
C PRO A 17 -16.78 -34.49 -19.63
N LEU A 18 -18.07 -34.28 -19.37
CA LEU A 18 -18.82 -33.12 -19.87
C LEU A 18 -18.35 -31.84 -19.18
N LEU A 19 -18.19 -31.86 -17.86
CA LEU A 19 -17.68 -30.71 -17.09
C LEU A 19 -16.24 -30.36 -17.50
N ASP A 20 -15.38 -31.36 -17.70
CA ASP A 20 -14.02 -31.16 -18.19
C ASP A 20 -14.02 -30.62 -19.63
N SER A 21 -14.94 -31.05 -20.48
CA SER A 21 -15.13 -30.50 -21.82
C SER A 21 -15.53 -29.02 -21.77
N VAL A 22 -16.48 -28.63 -20.91
CA VAL A 22 -16.83 -27.21 -20.70
C VAL A 22 -15.61 -26.41 -20.26
N LYS A 23 -14.83 -26.93 -19.30
CA LYS A 23 -13.62 -26.28 -18.81
C LYS A 23 -12.58 -26.03 -19.92
N VAL A 24 -12.46 -26.94 -20.90
CA VAL A 24 -11.57 -26.77 -22.05
C VAL A 24 -12.16 -25.80 -23.07
N LEU A 25 -13.41 -25.98 -23.45
CA LEU A 25 -14.10 -25.16 -24.46
C LEU A 25 -14.31 -23.71 -24.02
N SER A 26 -14.42 -23.46 -22.71
CA SER A 26 -14.51 -22.10 -22.15
C SER A 26 -13.25 -21.26 -22.38
N ARG A 27 -12.16 -21.83 -22.93
CA ARG A 27 -10.98 -21.10 -23.40
C ARG A 27 -11.09 -20.64 -24.86
N ASP A 28 -12.06 -21.17 -25.60
CA ASP A 28 -12.28 -20.86 -27.00
C ASP A 28 -13.32 -19.73 -27.17
N LYS A 29 -12.86 -18.59 -27.71
CA LYS A 29 -13.70 -17.37 -27.85
C LYS A 29 -14.87 -17.56 -28.83
N PRO A 30 -14.69 -18.15 -30.02
CA PRO A 30 -15.79 -18.56 -30.90
C PRO A 30 -16.88 -19.38 -30.19
N TRP A 31 -16.48 -20.39 -29.42
CA TRP A 31 -17.44 -21.21 -28.68
C TRP A 31 -18.25 -20.38 -27.69
N LEU A 32 -17.60 -19.53 -26.88
CA LEU A 32 -18.27 -18.67 -25.89
C LEU A 32 -19.36 -17.76 -26.49
N ARG A 33 -19.18 -17.28 -27.74
CA ARG A 33 -20.18 -16.42 -28.41
C ARG A 33 -21.49 -17.14 -28.73
N GLY A 34 -21.46 -18.47 -28.86
CA GLY A 34 -22.65 -19.29 -29.14
C GLY A 34 -23.30 -19.89 -27.90
N VAL A 35 -22.78 -19.60 -26.70
CA VAL A 35 -23.25 -20.22 -25.44
C VAL A 35 -24.44 -19.47 -24.87
N ILE A 36 -25.50 -20.22 -24.53
CA ILE A 36 -26.60 -19.74 -23.70
C ILE A 36 -26.16 -19.86 -22.24
N PHE A 37 -25.55 -18.80 -21.69
CA PHE A 37 -24.93 -18.83 -20.37
C PHE A 37 -25.90 -19.13 -19.25
N HIS A 38 -27.13 -18.62 -19.31
CA HIS A 38 -28.17 -18.86 -18.29
C HIS A 38 -28.41 -20.35 -18.07
N ASP A 39 -28.69 -21.09 -19.15
CA ASP A 39 -29.00 -22.51 -19.05
C ASP A 39 -27.76 -23.34 -18.74
N LEU A 40 -26.61 -23.00 -19.34
CA LEU A 40 -25.36 -23.70 -19.07
C LEU A 40 -24.92 -23.56 -17.60
N LEU A 41 -24.92 -22.35 -17.05
CA LEU A 41 -24.53 -22.11 -15.66
C LEU A 41 -25.53 -22.76 -14.70
N LYS A 42 -26.83 -22.75 -15.00
CA LYS A 42 -27.83 -23.46 -14.21
C LYS A 42 -27.60 -24.97 -14.19
N SER A 43 -27.27 -25.57 -15.34
CA SER A 43 -26.91 -26.99 -15.44
C SER A 43 -25.67 -27.32 -14.64
N ILE A 44 -24.59 -26.55 -14.79
CA ILE A 44 -23.32 -26.78 -14.07
C ILE A 44 -23.48 -26.51 -12.57
N GLY A 45 -24.26 -25.49 -12.20
CA GLY A 45 -24.52 -25.11 -10.81
C GLY A 45 -25.16 -26.21 -9.99
N LYS A 46 -25.97 -27.09 -10.60
CA LYS A 46 -26.48 -28.31 -9.96
C LYS A 46 -25.34 -29.21 -9.48
N TYR A 47 -24.31 -29.43 -10.33
CA TYR A 47 -23.14 -30.25 -10.01
C TYR A 47 -22.18 -29.54 -9.05
N ALA A 48 -22.10 -28.22 -9.12
CA ALA A 48 -21.32 -27.41 -8.18
C ALA A 48 -22.01 -27.23 -6.82
N LYS A 49 -23.22 -27.80 -6.62
CA LYS A 49 -24.06 -27.59 -5.43
C LYS A 49 -24.32 -26.09 -5.14
N LEU A 50 -24.45 -25.29 -6.19
CA LEU A 50 -24.82 -23.86 -6.14
C LEU A 50 -26.29 -23.64 -6.54
N PHE A 51 -27.03 -24.72 -6.79
CA PHE A 51 -28.43 -24.69 -7.17
C PHE A 51 -29.09 -26.03 -6.82
N GLY A 52 -30.29 -25.99 -6.24
CA GLY A 52 -31.09 -27.18 -5.89
C GLY A 52 -30.91 -27.68 -4.45
N GLU A 53 -31.48 -28.87 -4.17
CA GLU A 53 -31.48 -29.50 -2.84
C GLU A 53 -30.05 -29.88 -2.37
N GLY A 54 -29.78 -29.64 -1.08
CA GLY A 54 -28.51 -29.98 -0.44
C GLY A 54 -27.32 -29.09 -0.83
N CYS A 55 -27.57 -27.87 -1.32
CA CYS A 55 -26.53 -26.92 -1.75
C CYS A 55 -25.60 -26.41 -0.63
N LEU A 56 -26.02 -26.53 0.63
CA LEU A 56 -25.28 -26.09 1.82
C LEU A 56 -25.07 -27.23 2.83
N ASP A 57 -25.38 -28.47 2.48
CA ASP A 57 -25.20 -29.62 3.37
C ASP A 57 -23.72 -30.07 3.34
N PRO A 58 -22.95 -29.91 4.44
CA PRO A 58 -21.53 -30.23 4.46
C PRO A 58 -21.22 -31.69 4.15
N ASN A 59 -22.12 -32.60 4.55
CA ASN A 59 -21.94 -34.04 4.33
C ASN A 59 -22.06 -34.36 2.83
N GLN A 60 -23.10 -33.83 2.17
CA GLN A 60 -23.26 -34.01 0.73
C GLN A 60 -22.16 -33.34 -0.09
N ILE A 61 -21.64 -32.20 0.39
CA ILE A 61 -20.53 -31.52 -0.27
C ILE A 61 -19.26 -32.38 -0.20
N SER A 62 -18.99 -32.97 0.98
CA SER A 62 -17.84 -33.83 1.19
C SER A 62 -17.93 -35.13 0.38
N GLU A 63 -19.09 -35.77 0.34
CA GLU A 63 -19.32 -36.99 -0.46
C GLU A 63 -19.14 -36.75 -1.98
N ASN A 64 -19.48 -35.55 -2.46
CA ASN A 64 -19.48 -35.24 -3.89
C ASN A 64 -18.32 -34.33 -4.32
N GLN A 65 -17.23 -34.30 -3.54
CA GLN A 65 -16.13 -33.35 -3.68
C GLN A 65 -15.54 -33.32 -5.10
N GLU A 66 -15.28 -34.46 -5.72
CA GLU A 66 -14.67 -34.51 -7.07
C GLU A 66 -15.56 -33.85 -8.13
N THR A 67 -16.85 -34.16 -8.11
CA THR A 67 -17.84 -33.62 -9.05
C THR A 67 -17.97 -32.10 -8.87
N ILE A 68 -18.04 -31.64 -7.62
CA ILE A 68 -18.12 -30.21 -7.28
C ILE A 68 -16.88 -29.47 -7.79
N LEU A 69 -15.68 -30.01 -7.56
CA LEU A 69 -14.43 -29.39 -8.01
C LEU A 69 -14.36 -29.27 -9.55
N LYS A 70 -14.81 -30.29 -10.28
CA LYS A 70 -14.87 -30.23 -11.75
C LYS A 70 -15.85 -29.16 -12.23
N ALA A 71 -17.01 -29.05 -11.58
CA ALA A 71 -18.00 -28.03 -11.88
C ALA A 71 -17.52 -26.62 -11.54
N GLN A 72 -16.91 -26.40 -10.38
CA GLN A 72 -16.31 -25.12 -9.99
C GLN A 72 -15.19 -24.68 -10.95
N LYS A 73 -14.32 -25.60 -11.39
CA LYS A 73 -13.28 -25.30 -12.39
C LYS A 73 -13.88 -24.88 -13.74
N ALA A 74 -14.98 -25.50 -14.15
CA ALA A 74 -15.71 -25.09 -15.34
C ALA A 74 -16.33 -23.69 -15.18
N ILE A 75 -17.02 -23.43 -14.05
CA ILE A 75 -17.59 -22.11 -13.74
C ILE A 75 -16.50 -21.03 -13.71
N PHE A 76 -15.38 -21.28 -13.01
CA PHE A 76 -14.25 -20.36 -12.91
C PHE A 76 -13.72 -19.94 -14.29
N ASN A 77 -13.52 -20.90 -15.20
CA ASN A 77 -13.06 -20.57 -16.56
C ASN A 77 -14.10 -19.79 -17.37
N LEU A 78 -15.41 -20.07 -17.20
CA LEU A 78 -16.47 -19.31 -17.87
C LEU A 78 -16.46 -17.85 -17.39
N VAL A 79 -16.38 -17.62 -16.07
CA VAL A 79 -16.30 -16.31 -15.44
C VAL A 79 -15.06 -15.53 -15.88
N LEU A 80 -13.92 -16.22 -16.01
CA LEU A 80 -12.66 -15.63 -16.45
C LEU A 80 -12.72 -15.10 -17.89
N ASN A 81 -13.36 -15.85 -18.78
CA ASN A 81 -13.28 -15.60 -20.21
C ASN A 81 -14.50 -14.89 -20.80
N SER A 82 -15.61 -14.74 -20.06
CA SER A 82 -16.84 -14.11 -20.56
C SER A 82 -17.41 -13.07 -19.58
N SER A 83 -17.81 -11.91 -20.10
CA SER A 83 -18.58 -10.90 -19.35
C SER A 83 -20.00 -11.36 -19.08
N ASP A 84 -20.63 -11.99 -20.07
CA ASP A 84 -22.01 -12.43 -20.01
C ASP A 84 -22.18 -13.55 -18.97
N ALA A 85 -21.16 -14.41 -18.83
CA ALA A 85 -21.11 -15.40 -17.77
C ALA A 85 -21.09 -14.76 -16.36
N ARG A 86 -20.39 -13.62 -16.19
CA ARG A 86 -20.33 -12.90 -14.90
C ARG A 86 -21.68 -12.31 -14.52
N GLU A 87 -22.35 -11.68 -15.48
CA GLU A 87 -23.69 -11.09 -15.29
C GLU A 87 -24.74 -12.16 -14.97
N VAL A 88 -24.74 -13.25 -15.74
CA VAL A 88 -25.65 -14.38 -15.48
C VAL A 88 -25.35 -15.04 -14.14
N LEU A 89 -24.07 -15.21 -13.78
CA LEU A 89 -23.70 -15.78 -12.49
C LEU A 89 -24.24 -14.95 -11.31
N ALA A 90 -24.20 -13.62 -11.42
CA ALA A 90 -24.81 -12.72 -10.44
C ALA A 90 -26.35 -12.86 -10.42
N THR A 91 -26.98 -12.92 -11.60
CA THR A 91 -28.44 -13.10 -11.74
C THR A 91 -28.95 -14.41 -11.12
N LEU A 92 -28.13 -15.47 -11.13
CA LEU A 92 -28.44 -16.77 -10.54
C LEU A 92 -28.21 -16.83 -9.01
N ASN A 93 -27.80 -15.73 -8.38
CA ASN A 93 -27.48 -15.63 -6.95
C ASN A 93 -26.37 -16.59 -6.46
N TYR A 94 -25.51 -17.07 -7.36
CA TYR A 94 -24.41 -17.96 -6.99
C TYR A 94 -23.41 -17.29 -6.04
N PRO A 95 -23.02 -16.02 -6.22
CA PRO A 95 -22.11 -15.36 -5.28
C PRO A 95 -22.61 -15.37 -3.83
N GLN A 96 -23.89 -15.05 -3.62
CA GLN A 96 -24.51 -15.03 -2.29
C GLN A 96 -24.57 -16.45 -1.69
N LEU A 97 -24.87 -17.47 -2.51
CA LEU A 97 -24.85 -18.86 -2.08
C LEU A 97 -23.44 -19.35 -1.73
N ILE A 98 -22.43 -18.95 -2.50
CA ILE A 98 -21.02 -19.25 -2.18
C ILE A 98 -20.65 -18.62 -0.84
N VAL A 99 -21.01 -17.34 -0.59
CA VAL A 99 -20.75 -16.71 0.71
C VAL A 99 -21.39 -17.49 1.85
N LYS A 100 -22.65 -17.92 1.71
CA LYS A 100 -23.30 -18.77 2.72
C LYS A 100 -22.55 -20.09 2.92
N ARG A 101 -22.10 -20.73 1.84
CA ARG A 101 -21.34 -21.98 1.89
C ARG A 101 -19.98 -21.83 2.58
N LEU A 102 -19.33 -20.67 2.48
CA LEU A 102 -18.06 -20.39 3.18
C LEU A 102 -18.21 -20.33 4.71
N ASN A 103 -19.43 -20.20 5.22
CA ASN A 103 -19.71 -20.25 6.65
C ASN A 103 -19.83 -21.70 7.17
N GLU A 104 -19.93 -22.67 6.28
CA GLU A 104 -20.06 -24.09 6.60
C GLU A 104 -18.70 -24.82 6.64
N ASP A 105 -18.66 -26.00 7.25
CA ASP A 105 -17.45 -26.82 7.31
C ASP A 105 -17.26 -27.66 6.05
N ILE A 106 -16.65 -27.05 5.03
CA ILE A 106 -16.44 -27.67 3.70
C ILE A 106 -14.96 -28.01 3.46
N PRO A 107 -14.66 -28.97 2.57
CA PRO A 107 -13.29 -29.26 2.15
C PRO A 107 -12.55 -28.03 1.62
N TYR A 108 -11.27 -27.90 2.00
CA TYR A 108 -10.42 -26.75 1.66
C TYR A 108 -10.26 -26.53 0.15
N GLU A 109 -10.24 -27.58 -0.68
CA GLU A 109 -10.16 -27.43 -2.13
C GLU A 109 -11.41 -26.77 -2.72
N ILE A 110 -12.59 -27.10 -2.19
CA ILE A 110 -13.87 -26.51 -2.63
C ILE A 110 -13.89 -25.04 -2.22
N MET A 111 -13.51 -24.76 -0.97
CA MET A 111 -13.39 -23.41 -0.43
C MET A 111 -12.45 -22.54 -1.26
N ALA A 112 -11.30 -23.08 -1.67
CA ALA A 112 -10.33 -22.37 -2.49
C ALA A 112 -10.91 -21.95 -3.85
N PHE A 113 -11.67 -22.82 -4.52
CA PHE A 113 -12.32 -22.45 -5.78
C PHE A 113 -13.49 -21.49 -5.60
N ASP A 114 -14.22 -21.59 -4.49
CA ASP A 114 -15.26 -20.64 -4.13
C ASP A 114 -14.73 -19.22 -3.93
N LEU A 115 -13.66 -19.08 -3.15
CA LEU A 115 -12.98 -17.80 -2.96
C LEU A 115 -12.43 -17.26 -4.28
N LYS A 116 -11.85 -18.11 -5.15
CA LYS A 116 -11.36 -17.70 -6.47
C LYS A 116 -12.46 -17.23 -7.42
N ILE A 117 -13.61 -17.90 -7.44
CA ILE A 117 -14.78 -17.49 -8.23
C ILE A 117 -15.28 -16.13 -7.74
N LEU A 118 -15.42 -15.94 -6.42
CA LEU A 118 -15.86 -14.67 -5.85
C LEU A 118 -14.84 -13.55 -6.09
N PHE A 119 -13.55 -13.79 -5.87
CA PHE A 119 -12.48 -12.82 -6.10
C PHE A 119 -12.49 -12.36 -7.56
N LEU A 120 -12.51 -13.30 -8.51
CA LEU A 120 -12.52 -12.98 -9.93
C LEU A 120 -13.78 -12.23 -10.35
N SER A 121 -14.95 -12.68 -9.87
CA SER A 121 -16.23 -12.05 -10.19
C SER A 121 -16.31 -10.63 -9.64
N THR A 122 -15.86 -10.39 -8.40
CA THR A 122 -15.84 -9.06 -7.78
C THR A 122 -14.77 -8.14 -8.39
N ALA A 123 -13.64 -8.69 -8.85
CA ALA A 123 -12.62 -7.92 -9.55
C ALA A 123 -13.14 -7.43 -10.91
N LEU A 124 -13.76 -8.31 -11.67
CA LEU A 124 -14.14 -8.07 -13.07
C LEU A 124 -15.59 -7.58 -13.27
N TYR A 125 -16.43 -7.62 -12.23
CA TYR A 125 -17.81 -7.12 -12.27
C TYR A 125 -18.12 -6.34 -10.97
N PRO A 126 -17.78 -5.04 -10.92
CA PRO A 126 -17.82 -4.24 -9.68
C PRO A 126 -19.19 -4.15 -9.01
N GLN A 127 -20.29 -4.26 -9.75
CA GLN A 127 -21.66 -4.25 -9.21
C GLN A 127 -21.87 -5.35 -8.17
N LEU A 128 -21.16 -6.48 -8.31
CA LEU A 128 -21.25 -7.58 -7.36
C LEU A 128 -20.70 -7.26 -5.97
N ARG A 129 -19.81 -6.27 -5.85
CA ARG A 129 -19.20 -5.89 -4.56
C ARG A 129 -20.26 -5.41 -3.57
N ASN A 130 -21.19 -4.58 -4.04
CA ASN A 130 -22.29 -4.05 -3.23
C ASN A 130 -23.28 -5.16 -2.86
N ILE A 131 -23.64 -6.02 -3.82
CA ILE A 131 -24.50 -7.19 -3.57
C ILE A 131 -23.91 -8.08 -2.47
N LEU A 132 -22.62 -8.39 -2.52
CA LEU A 132 -21.98 -9.22 -1.51
C LEU A 132 -21.89 -8.52 -0.14
N LYS A 133 -21.64 -7.22 -0.13
CA LYS A 133 -21.56 -6.42 1.09
C LYS A 133 -22.92 -6.32 1.77
N ASP A 134 -23.95 -5.91 1.02
CA ASP A 134 -25.24 -5.48 1.55
C ASP A 134 -26.24 -6.63 1.69
N GLU A 135 -26.23 -7.60 0.76
CA GLU A 135 -27.23 -8.68 0.73
C GLU A 135 -26.71 -10.01 1.30
N ALA A 136 -25.39 -10.23 1.26
CA ALA A 136 -24.80 -11.52 1.65
C ALA A 136 -24.00 -11.49 2.96
N ASN A 137 -23.89 -10.32 3.62
CA ASN A 137 -23.06 -10.12 4.82
C ASN A 137 -21.63 -10.65 4.63
N ALA A 138 -21.07 -10.52 3.42
CA ALA A 138 -19.80 -11.15 3.08
C ALA A 138 -18.65 -10.69 3.98
N LEU A 139 -18.66 -9.43 4.44
CA LEU A 139 -17.64 -8.91 5.35
C LEU A 139 -17.61 -9.69 6.69
N GLU A 140 -18.77 -9.99 7.26
CA GLU A 140 -18.88 -10.75 8.50
C GLU A 140 -18.41 -12.20 8.32
N VAL A 141 -18.88 -12.87 7.26
CA VAL A 141 -18.54 -14.26 6.95
C VAL A 141 -17.05 -14.42 6.66
N LEU A 142 -16.47 -13.54 5.84
CA LEU A 142 -15.04 -13.60 5.51
C LEU A 142 -14.17 -13.26 6.73
N THR A 143 -14.59 -12.33 7.59
CA THR A 143 -13.92 -12.07 8.87
C THR A 143 -13.94 -13.30 9.78
N LYS A 144 -15.08 -14.00 9.89
CA LYS A 144 -15.19 -15.26 10.63
C LYS A 144 -14.29 -16.35 10.05
N LEU A 145 -14.24 -16.48 8.72
CA LEU A 145 -13.36 -17.41 8.04
C LEU A 145 -11.88 -17.11 8.32
N LEU A 146 -11.47 -15.84 8.27
CA LEU A 146 -10.11 -15.43 8.65
C LEU A 146 -9.76 -15.84 10.08
N LYS A 147 -10.69 -15.66 11.04
CA LYS A 147 -10.47 -16.09 12.43
C LYS A 147 -10.29 -17.61 12.55
N LYS A 148 -11.12 -18.38 11.83
CA LYS A 148 -11.01 -19.85 11.77
C LYS A 148 -9.65 -20.27 11.20
N LEU A 149 -9.25 -19.72 10.05
CA LEU A 149 -7.97 -20.03 9.39
C LEU A 149 -6.76 -19.60 10.21
N ALA A 150 -6.87 -18.49 10.95
CA ALA A 150 -5.80 -17.97 11.80
C ALA A 150 -5.68 -18.66 13.16
N HIS A 151 -6.52 -19.67 13.45
CA HIS A 151 -6.60 -20.36 14.74
C HIS A 151 -6.81 -19.40 15.92
N ILE A 152 -7.58 -18.32 15.71
CA ILE A 152 -7.81 -17.31 16.73
C ILE A 152 -8.84 -17.85 17.73
N PRO A 153 -8.45 -18.08 19.01
CA PRO A 153 -9.38 -18.57 20.00
C PRO A 153 -10.49 -17.53 20.31
N PRO A 154 -11.66 -17.97 20.79
CA PRO A 154 -12.75 -17.06 21.18
C PRO A 154 -12.39 -16.12 22.34
N ILE A 155 -11.39 -16.51 23.13
CA ILE A 155 -10.85 -15.76 24.27
C ILE A 155 -9.53 -15.18 23.81
N GLU A 156 -9.33 -13.87 24.03
CA GLU A 156 -8.19 -13.02 23.62
C GLU A 156 -6.80 -13.58 24.01
N LYS A 157 -6.41 -14.69 23.39
CA LYS A 157 -5.11 -15.31 23.50
C LYS A 157 -4.47 -15.31 22.12
N GLU A 158 -3.16 -15.11 22.10
CA GLU A 158 -2.39 -15.21 20.87
C GLU A 158 -2.49 -16.63 20.31
N PRO A 159 -2.61 -16.78 18.97
CA PRO A 159 -2.67 -18.08 18.35
C PRO A 159 -1.34 -18.82 18.58
N THR A 160 -1.42 -20.06 19.03
CA THR A 160 -0.25 -20.88 19.38
C THR A 160 0.29 -21.70 18.22
N GLU A 161 -0.51 -21.88 17.17
CA GLU A 161 -0.22 -22.76 16.04
C GLU A 161 0.20 -21.98 14.79
N ARG A 162 1.18 -22.53 14.07
CA ARG A 162 1.64 -21.97 12.79
C ARG A 162 0.71 -22.37 11.67
N LEU A 163 0.47 -21.45 10.73
CA LEU A 163 -0.33 -21.73 9.54
C LEU A 163 0.34 -22.76 8.63
N THR A 164 -0.46 -23.73 8.18
CA THR A 164 -0.11 -24.62 7.08
C THR A 164 -0.09 -23.87 5.75
N GLU A 165 0.55 -24.43 4.72
CA GLU A 165 0.55 -23.81 3.38
C GLU A 165 -0.87 -23.68 2.80
N VAL A 166 -1.74 -24.65 3.06
CA VAL A 166 -3.14 -24.64 2.56
C VAL A 166 -3.95 -23.53 3.23
N GLU A 167 -3.83 -23.38 4.55
CA GLU A 167 -4.49 -22.29 5.30
C GLU A 167 -3.98 -20.92 4.85
N ALA A 168 -2.67 -20.79 4.63
CA ALA A 168 -2.05 -19.57 4.12
C ALA A 168 -2.56 -19.18 2.72
N ASP A 169 -2.75 -20.16 1.83
CA ASP A 169 -3.31 -19.93 0.50
C ASP A 169 -4.78 -19.50 0.57
N LEU A 170 -5.60 -20.18 1.39
CA LEU A 170 -6.99 -19.80 1.62
C LEU A 170 -7.12 -18.40 2.24
N MET A 171 -6.25 -18.08 3.20
CA MET A 171 -6.20 -16.77 3.84
C MET A 171 -5.85 -15.68 2.81
N SER A 172 -4.90 -15.96 1.93
CA SER A 172 -4.52 -15.03 0.85
C SER A 172 -5.68 -14.77 -0.11
N GLU A 173 -6.42 -15.80 -0.54
CA GLU A 173 -7.61 -15.62 -1.39
C GLU A 173 -8.74 -14.88 -0.66
N THR A 174 -8.91 -15.13 0.64
CA THR A 174 -9.88 -14.43 1.49
C THR A 174 -9.55 -12.94 1.63
N LEU A 175 -8.28 -12.59 1.87
CA LEU A 175 -7.81 -11.21 1.96
C LEU A 175 -7.95 -10.46 0.63
N LYS A 176 -7.68 -11.11 -0.51
CA LYS A 176 -7.90 -10.54 -1.84
C LYS A 176 -9.37 -10.25 -2.11
N LEU A 177 -10.27 -11.15 -1.73
CA LEU A 177 -11.71 -10.93 -1.85
C LEU A 177 -12.17 -9.78 -0.94
N LEU A 178 -11.70 -9.75 0.31
CA LEU A 178 -11.94 -8.64 1.23
C LEU A 178 -11.47 -7.31 0.64
N PHE A 179 -10.29 -7.27 0.01
CA PHE A 179 -9.79 -6.06 -0.66
C PHE A 179 -10.76 -5.56 -1.74
N ASN A 180 -11.30 -6.46 -2.56
CA ASN A 180 -12.25 -6.08 -3.61
C ASN A 180 -13.55 -5.49 -3.04
N ILE A 181 -14.13 -6.11 -2.01
CA ILE A 181 -15.42 -5.65 -1.45
C ILE A 181 -15.29 -4.42 -0.56
N THR A 182 -14.08 -4.14 -0.04
CA THR A 182 -13.80 -2.97 0.81
C THR A 182 -13.34 -1.74 0.01
N PHE A 183 -13.18 -1.84 -1.31
CA PHE A 183 -12.64 -0.76 -2.15
C PHE A 183 -13.48 0.53 -2.11
N TRP A 184 -14.80 0.45 -1.88
CA TRP A 184 -15.70 1.60 -1.81
C TRP A 184 -16.42 1.66 -0.46
N ILE A 185 -15.66 1.88 0.61
CA ILE A 185 -16.22 2.15 1.93
C ILE A 185 -16.33 3.67 2.12
N ASP A 186 -17.46 4.11 2.67
CA ASP A 186 -17.64 5.49 3.10
C ASP A 186 -16.66 5.81 4.23
N SER A 187 -15.76 6.76 4.00
CA SER A 187 -14.71 7.14 4.93
C SER A 187 -15.21 7.88 6.18
N SER A 188 -16.47 8.29 6.19
CA SER A 188 -17.07 9.07 7.28
C SER A 188 -17.74 8.22 8.37
N LEU A 189 -17.98 6.93 8.11
CA LEU A 189 -18.81 6.09 8.98
C LEU A 189 -18.00 5.05 9.77
N LYS A 190 -18.18 5.06 11.09
CA LYS A 190 -17.66 4.00 11.96
C LYS A 190 -18.50 2.73 11.84
N ASP A 191 -18.07 1.83 10.97
CA ASP A 191 -18.59 0.46 10.86
C ASP A 191 -17.98 -0.53 11.91
N PRO A 192 -18.80 -1.14 12.79
CA PRO A 192 -18.35 -2.15 13.74
C PRO A 192 -17.73 -3.41 13.11
N GLU A 193 -18.20 -3.85 11.93
CA GLU A 193 -17.67 -5.04 11.27
C GLU A 193 -16.25 -4.78 10.74
N LEU A 194 -16.00 -3.58 10.22
CA LEU A 194 -14.64 -3.17 9.84
C LEU A 194 -13.71 -3.12 11.03
N CYS A 195 -14.20 -2.68 12.20
CA CYS A 195 -13.40 -2.72 13.43
C CYS A 195 -13.01 -4.17 13.72
N ARG A 196 -13.99 -5.10 13.79
CA ARG A 196 -13.72 -6.53 14.02
C ARG A 196 -12.76 -7.14 13.01
N LEU A 197 -12.88 -6.74 11.73
CA LEU A 197 -11.92 -7.13 10.70
C LEU A 197 -10.52 -6.61 11.06
N VAL A 198 -10.36 -5.33 11.38
CA VAL A 198 -9.06 -4.75 11.78
C VAL A 198 -8.45 -5.47 12.98
N SER A 199 -9.23 -5.79 14.02
CA SER A 199 -8.75 -6.61 15.15
C SER A 199 -8.25 -7.99 14.69
N THR A 200 -8.97 -8.62 13.75
CA THR A 200 -8.55 -9.90 13.17
C THR A 200 -7.25 -9.74 12.37
N LEU A 201 -7.13 -8.67 11.57
CA LEU A 201 -5.93 -8.37 10.79
C LEU A 201 -4.72 -8.08 11.68
N LYS A 202 -4.90 -7.41 12.83
CA LYS A 202 -3.84 -7.19 13.82
C LYS A 202 -3.21 -8.51 14.25
N VAL A 203 -4.04 -9.52 14.55
CA VAL A 203 -3.55 -10.85 14.95
C VAL A 203 -2.88 -11.56 13.78
N ILE A 204 -3.45 -11.47 12.57
CA ILE A 204 -2.89 -12.09 11.36
C ILE A 204 -1.51 -11.50 11.00
N LEU A 205 -1.27 -10.20 11.23
CA LEU A 205 0.05 -9.60 11.03
C LEU A 205 1.13 -10.25 11.90
N LEU A 206 0.77 -10.75 13.09
CA LEU A 206 1.69 -11.40 14.02
C LEU A 206 1.77 -12.92 13.82
N GLN A 207 0.89 -13.48 12.99
CA GLN A 207 0.80 -14.91 12.76
C GLN A 207 2.01 -15.42 11.96
N THR A 208 2.48 -16.62 12.28
CA THR A 208 3.63 -17.26 11.62
C THR A 208 3.17 -18.41 10.73
N CYS A 209 3.89 -18.64 9.63
CA CYS A 209 3.62 -19.74 8.72
C CYS A 209 4.74 -20.79 8.74
N GLN A 210 4.43 -22.01 8.34
CA GLN A 210 5.47 -23.04 8.09
C GLN A 210 6.50 -22.57 7.06
N LYS A 211 6.05 -21.78 6.07
CA LYS A 211 6.89 -21.26 4.99
C LYS A 211 6.96 -19.73 5.02
N LYS A 212 8.17 -19.20 5.18
CA LYS A 212 8.40 -17.75 5.33
C LYS A 212 7.92 -16.93 4.12
N THR A 213 7.98 -17.47 2.90
CA THR A 213 7.49 -16.75 1.71
C THR A 213 5.97 -16.54 1.74
N LYS A 214 5.22 -17.49 2.29
CA LYS A 214 3.77 -17.36 2.48
C LYS A 214 3.41 -16.38 3.57
N GLU A 215 4.19 -16.35 4.64
CA GLU A 215 4.05 -15.34 5.70
C GLU A 215 4.17 -13.92 5.14
N TYR A 216 5.17 -13.66 4.30
CA TYR A 216 5.33 -12.36 3.64
C TYR A 216 4.18 -12.03 2.68
N GLU A 217 3.68 -13.02 1.94
CA GLU A 217 2.53 -12.84 1.04
C GLU A 217 1.29 -12.42 1.83
N ILE A 218 0.97 -13.11 2.94
CA ILE A 218 -0.16 -12.78 3.81
C ILE A 218 -0.03 -11.37 4.37
N LYS A 219 1.13 -11.03 4.95
CA LYS A 219 1.39 -9.69 5.49
C LYS A 219 1.20 -8.60 4.44
N SER A 220 1.65 -8.84 3.20
CA SER A 220 1.43 -7.93 2.08
C SER A 220 -0.06 -7.75 1.75
N HIS A 221 -0.83 -8.84 1.71
CA HIS A 221 -2.28 -8.77 1.45
C HIS A 221 -3.04 -8.06 2.59
N VAL A 222 -2.62 -8.25 3.84
CA VAL A 222 -3.18 -7.52 4.99
C VAL A 222 -2.94 -6.02 4.84
N VAL A 223 -1.71 -5.61 4.53
CA VAL A 223 -1.38 -4.19 4.34
C VAL A 223 -2.16 -3.59 3.17
N ASN A 224 -2.28 -4.31 2.05
CA ASN A 224 -3.13 -3.89 0.93
C ASN A 224 -4.59 -3.67 1.35
N LEU A 225 -5.15 -4.59 2.16
CA LEU A 225 -6.52 -4.45 2.67
C LEU A 225 -6.65 -3.23 3.60
N LEU A 226 -5.66 -2.99 4.46
CA LEU A 226 -5.65 -1.84 5.36
C LEU A 226 -5.67 -0.51 4.60
N THR A 227 -5.13 -0.39 3.38
CA THR A 227 -5.21 0.88 2.63
C THR A 227 -6.62 1.26 2.21
N ASN A 228 -7.57 0.32 2.21
CA ASN A 228 -8.97 0.60 1.88
C ASN A 228 -9.81 0.95 3.11
N ILE A 229 -9.29 0.70 4.32
CA ILE A 229 -10.06 0.89 5.56
C ILE A 229 -9.95 2.36 6.02
N PRO A 230 -11.07 3.04 6.32
CA PRO A 230 -11.02 4.39 6.87
C PRO A 230 -10.32 4.44 8.23
N THR A 231 -9.60 5.52 8.50
CA THR A 231 -8.79 5.66 9.73
C THR A 231 -9.64 5.62 11.00
N ILE A 232 -10.90 6.06 10.95
CA ILE A 232 -11.86 5.97 12.06
C ILE A 232 -12.15 4.52 12.51
N ASN A 233 -11.92 3.54 11.63
CA ASN A 233 -12.08 2.11 11.92
C ASN A 233 -10.77 1.40 12.30
N MET A 234 -9.62 2.07 12.19
CA MET A 234 -8.30 1.45 12.37
C MET A 234 -7.84 1.35 13.83
N TYR A 235 -8.59 1.90 14.79
CA TYR A 235 -8.16 1.99 16.19
C TYR A 235 -7.81 0.64 16.83
N GLN A 236 -8.49 -0.43 16.43
CA GLN A 236 -8.22 -1.78 16.93
C GLN A 236 -6.87 -2.35 16.49
N LEU A 237 -6.18 -1.73 15.52
CA LEU A 237 -4.88 -2.18 15.04
C LEU A 237 -3.76 -1.95 16.07
N TYR A 238 -3.86 -0.89 16.87
CA TYR A 238 -2.78 -0.41 17.71
C TYR A 238 -3.16 -0.18 19.18
N ILE A 239 -4.43 -0.38 19.59
CA ILE A 239 -4.79 -0.28 21.01
C ILE A 239 -4.56 -1.64 21.70
N MET A 240 -3.98 -1.63 22.90
CA MET A 240 -3.86 -2.81 23.80
C MET A 240 -4.95 -2.80 24.87
N GLU A 241 -5.03 -1.70 25.63
CA GLU A 241 -5.98 -1.49 26.72
C GLU A 241 -6.47 -0.05 26.62
N ASP A 242 -7.79 0.14 26.66
CA ASP A 242 -8.42 1.46 26.76
C ASP A 242 -8.92 1.60 28.20
N SER A 243 -8.06 2.17 29.06
CA SER A 243 -8.37 2.45 30.46
C SER A 243 -8.57 3.94 30.68
N GLU A 244 -9.38 4.33 31.68
CA GLU A 244 -9.66 5.75 31.97
C GLU A 244 -8.41 6.57 32.33
N GLU A 245 -7.30 5.92 32.71
CA GLU A 245 -6.08 6.57 33.18
C GLU A 245 -4.99 6.69 32.10
N GLU A 246 -4.82 5.70 31.21
CA GLU A 246 -3.80 5.72 30.16
C GLU A 246 -4.14 4.78 28.99
N ILE A 247 -3.96 5.26 27.75
CA ILE A 247 -4.09 4.44 26.53
C ILE A 247 -2.75 3.76 26.24
N LYS A 248 -2.71 2.43 26.31
CA LYS A 248 -1.53 1.64 25.92
C LYS A 248 -1.60 1.24 24.45
N TYR A 249 -0.51 1.46 23.74
CA TYR A 249 -0.40 1.17 22.31
C TYR A 249 0.40 -0.12 22.03
N ASP A 250 -0.11 -0.96 21.12
CA ASP A 250 0.57 -2.13 20.55
C ASP A 250 1.23 -1.74 19.22
N MET A 251 2.55 -1.62 19.22
CA MET A 251 3.30 -1.28 18.00
C MET A 251 3.81 -2.50 17.23
N ARG A 252 3.59 -3.74 17.71
CA ARG A 252 4.15 -4.93 17.07
C ARG A 252 3.70 -5.12 15.62
N GLY A 253 2.43 -4.83 15.32
CA GLY A 253 1.91 -4.87 13.95
C GLY A 253 2.53 -3.80 13.04
N ILE A 254 2.84 -2.63 13.61
CA ILE A 254 3.54 -1.53 12.93
C ILE A 254 5.00 -1.94 12.64
N ASP A 255 5.69 -2.54 13.61
CA ASP A 255 7.07 -3.04 13.47
C ASP A 255 7.18 -4.11 12.39
N VAL A 256 6.26 -5.09 12.39
CA VAL A 256 6.21 -6.11 11.33
C VAL A 256 6.01 -5.48 9.94
N THR A 257 5.21 -4.41 9.86
CA THR A 257 4.97 -3.70 8.60
C THR A 257 6.19 -2.87 8.17
N LEU A 258 6.96 -2.32 9.12
CA LEU A 258 8.24 -1.64 8.85
C LEU A 258 9.30 -2.62 8.38
N ASP A 259 9.37 -3.82 8.96
CA ASP A 259 10.27 -4.88 8.51
C ASP A 259 9.94 -5.32 7.09
N LEU A 260 8.64 -5.45 6.77
CA LEU A 260 8.16 -5.72 5.42
C LEU A 260 8.59 -4.62 4.44
N LEU A 261 8.42 -3.34 4.83
CA LEU A 261 8.89 -2.20 4.03
C LEU A 261 10.40 -2.28 3.77
N ASN A 262 11.20 -2.50 4.82
CA ASN A 262 12.66 -2.56 4.73
C ASN A 262 13.11 -3.65 3.75
N GLN A 263 12.54 -4.84 3.85
CA GLN A 263 12.85 -5.96 2.96
C GLN A 263 12.45 -5.69 1.50
N LYS A 264 11.29 -5.07 1.29
CA LYS A 264 10.83 -4.70 -0.07
C LYS A 264 11.67 -3.58 -0.67
N LEU A 265 12.20 -2.66 0.14
CA LEU A 265 13.12 -1.62 -0.32
C LEU A 265 14.45 -2.19 -0.81
N ASP A 266 14.90 -3.32 -0.25
CA ASP A 266 16.09 -4.05 -0.69
C ASP A 266 15.86 -4.87 -1.97
N SER A 267 14.61 -5.07 -2.35
CA SER A 267 14.26 -5.77 -3.58
C SER A 267 14.50 -4.90 -4.82
N GLY A 268 14.97 -5.51 -5.91
CA GLY A 268 15.35 -4.81 -7.15
C GLY A 268 14.21 -4.00 -7.80
N PRO A 269 14.52 -3.06 -8.72
CA PRO A 269 13.56 -2.08 -9.24
C PRO A 269 12.35 -2.68 -10.01
N ALA A 270 12.48 -3.89 -10.56
CA ALA A 270 11.54 -4.47 -11.52
C ALA A 270 10.14 -4.86 -10.97
N ARG A 271 9.95 -4.93 -9.64
CA ARG A 271 8.66 -5.27 -9.01
C ARG A 271 8.22 -4.28 -7.91
N SER A 272 8.84 -3.11 -7.89
CA SER A 272 8.82 -2.24 -6.71
C SER A 272 7.53 -1.45 -6.50
N VAL A 273 6.78 -1.10 -7.56
CA VAL A 273 5.62 -0.20 -7.41
C VAL A 273 4.43 -0.87 -6.75
N GLU A 274 3.95 -1.98 -7.30
CA GLU A 274 2.78 -2.70 -6.76
C GLU A 274 3.04 -3.25 -5.35
N GLU A 275 4.29 -3.55 -5.00
CA GLU A 275 4.65 -4.10 -3.70
C GLU A 275 4.93 -3.00 -2.64
N LEU A 276 5.56 -1.88 -3.01
CA LEU A 276 5.89 -0.80 -2.05
C LEU A 276 4.78 0.23 -1.89
N ALA A 277 4.03 0.54 -2.96
CA ALA A 277 3.04 1.62 -2.92
C ALA A 277 1.97 1.40 -1.84
N PRO A 278 1.40 0.18 -1.65
CA PRO A 278 0.43 -0.02 -0.59
C PRO A 278 1.02 0.14 0.81
N ILE A 279 2.25 -0.34 1.04
CA ILE A 279 2.94 -0.22 2.33
C ILE A 279 3.22 1.26 2.66
N LEU A 280 3.76 2.01 1.71
CA LEU A 280 4.02 3.44 1.88
C LEU A 280 2.72 4.23 2.05
N THR A 281 1.67 3.88 1.31
CA THR A 281 0.33 4.50 1.43
C THR A 281 -0.24 4.27 2.82
N PHE A 282 -0.19 3.03 3.32
CA PHE A 282 -0.60 2.70 4.67
C PHE A 282 0.13 3.57 5.71
N PHE A 283 1.45 3.69 5.61
CA PHE A 283 2.22 4.54 6.54
C PHE A 283 1.88 6.02 6.42
N CYS A 284 1.70 6.56 5.21
CA CYS A 284 1.28 7.94 5.01
C CYS A 284 -0.07 8.23 5.69
N ILE A 285 -1.04 7.31 5.55
CA ILE A 285 -2.37 7.43 6.15
C ILE A 285 -2.30 7.34 7.67
N ILE A 286 -1.71 6.27 8.21
CA ILE A 286 -1.75 5.99 9.65
C ILE A 286 -0.87 6.96 10.46
N CYS A 287 0.30 7.36 9.94
CA CYS A 287 1.17 8.34 10.61
C CYS A 287 0.58 9.76 10.55
N LYS A 288 -0.20 10.08 9.52
CA LYS A 288 -0.92 11.36 9.49
C LYS A 288 -2.07 11.37 10.50
N ALA A 289 -2.83 10.28 10.57
CA ALA A 289 -3.99 10.18 11.46
C ALA A 289 -3.63 10.03 12.95
N LEU A 290 -2.51 9.38 13.31
CA LEU A 290 -2.23 8.99 14.69
C LEU A 290 -0.84 9.42 15.15
N SER A 291 -0.81 10.28 16.17
CA SER A 291 0.43 10.81 16.73
C SER A 291 1.32 9.73 17.36
N ALA A 292 0.74 8.78 18.10
CA ALA A 292 1.49 7.69 18.75
C ALA A 292 2.22 6.82 17.72
N VAL A 293 1.53 6.40 16.65
CA VAL A 293 2.12 5.62 15.56
C VAL A 293 3.19 6.45 14.83
N ARG A 294 2.91 7.73 14.54
CA ARG A 294 3.88 8.62 13.91
C ARG A 294 5.16 8.76 14.72
N LYS A 295 5.06 8.97 16.04
CA LYS A 295 6.22 9.09 16.94
C LYS A 295 7.05 7.80 16.96
N HIS A 296 6.38 6.65 17.02
CA HIS A 296 7.04 5.33 16.97
C HIS A 296 7.73 5.09 15.63
N VAL A 297 7.05 5.31 14.51
CA VAL A 297 7.66 5.15 13.17
C VAL A 297 8.79 6.16 12.98
N ARG A 298 8.65 7.40 13.47
CA ARG A 298 9.71 8.42 13.42
C ARG A 298 10.95 7.98 14.19
N SER A 299 10.82 7.39 15.37
CA SER A 299 11.99 6.97 16.17
C SER A 299 12.80 5.86 15.48
N ILE A 300 12.16 5.04 14.65
CA ILE A 300 12.80 3.97 13.87
C ILE A 300 13.35 4.50 12.54
N VAL A 301 12.56 5.27 11.79
CA VAL A 301 12.91 5.72 10.44
C VAL A 301 13.84 6.94 10.46
N LEU A 302 13.58 7.91 11.36
CA LEU A 302 14.29 9.17 11.48
C LEU A 302 14.82 9.37 12.92
N PRO A 303 15.70 8.48 13.41
CA PRO A 303 16.28 8.62 14.75
C PRO A 303 17.03 9.96 14.88
N PRO A 304 17.16 10.52 16.10
CA PRO A 304 17.94 11.73 16.33
C PRO A 304 19.35 11.61 15.72
N MET A 305 19.75 12.62 14.94
CA MET A 305 21.00 12.57 14.18
C MET A 305 22.21 12.57 15.13
N LYS A 306 23.19 11.71 14.86
CA LYS A 306 24.43 11.56 15.63
C LYS A 306 25.63 11.64 14.67
N SER A 307 26.56 10.71 14.72
CA SER A 307 27.71 10.60 13.81
C SER A 307 27.39 10.47 12.31
N GLU A 308 26.15 10.13 11.93
CA GLU A 308 25.73 9.94 10.53
C GLU A 308 25.66 11.23 9.69
N ILE A 309 25.78 12.41 10.31
CA ILE A 309 25.72 13.73 9.62
C ILE A 309 26.91 13.92 8.64
N THR A 310 27.94 13.07 8.73
CA THR A 310 29.11 13.14 7.84
C THR A 310 28.90 12.49 6.47
N GLU A 311 27.87 11.65 6.33
CA GLU A 311 27.52 11.00 5.06
C GLU A 311 26.27 11.64 4.45
N ARG A 312 26.12 11.52 3.13
CA ARG A 312 24.94 12.05 2.45
C ARG A 312 23.67 11.30 2.88
N PRO A 313 22.52 11.97 3.01
CA PRO A 313 21.27 11.34 3.45
C PRO A 313 20.83 10.12 2.63
N GLU A 314 21.13 10.06 1.33
CA GLU A 314 20.82 8.93 0.45
C GLU A 314 21.83 7.77 0.48
N VAL A 315 22.95 7.94 1.19
CA VAL A 315 24.03 6.94 1.31
C VAL A 315 23.90 6.21 2.65
N GLY A 316 23.93 4.87 2.59
CA GLY A 316 23.80 4.01 3.76
C GLY A 316 22.72 2.93 3.58
N ASN A 317 22.48 2.16 4.64
CA ASN A 317 21.54 1.03 4.63
C ASN A 317 20.41 1.15 5.68
N SER A 318 20.28 2.30 6.34
CA SER A 318 19.14 2.56 7.21
C SER A 318 17.85 2.76 6.40
N LEU A 319 16.70 2.64 7.05
CA LEU A 319 15.40 2.96 6.43
C LEU A 319 15.36 4.39 5.89
N ARG A 320 15.92 5.37 6.62
CA ARG A 320 16.09 6.76 6.15
C ARG A 320 16.79 6.78 4.79
N ASN A 321 17.98 6.18 4.72
CA ASN A 321 18.80 6.25 3.51
C ASN A 321 18.10 5.62 2.32
N LYS A 322 17.49 4.44 2.52
CA LYS A 322 16.72 3.73 1.49
C LYS A 322 15.55 4.58 0.98
N LEU A 323 14.78 5.20 1.89
CA LEU A 323 13.64 6.05 1.51
C LEU A 323 14.08 7.33 0.78
N VAL A 324 15.13 8.01 1.26
CA VAL A 324 15.68 9.20 0.59
C VAL A 324 16.17 8.84 -0.81
N LYS A 325 16.89 7.72 -0.95
CA LYS A 325 17.33 7.22 -2.27
C LYS A 325 16.17 6.87 -3.21
N ARG A 326 15.06 6.35 -2.68
CA ARG A 326 13.85 6.07 -3.49
C ARG A 326 13.11 7.33 -3.89
N MET A 327 13.05 8.33 -3.02
CA MET A 327 12.47 9.64 -3.31
C MET A 327 13.19 10.35 -4.48
N THR A 328 14.50 10.19 -4.62
CA THR A 328 15.31 10.82 -5.67
C THR A 328 15.53 9.96 -6.91
N ALA A 329 14.80 8.85 -7.05
CA ALA A 329 14.90 7.99 -8.23
C ALA A 329 14.50 8.75 -9.51
N ALA A 330 15.35 8.66 -10.54
CA ALA A 330 15.20 9.41 -11.80
C ALA A 330 13.86 9.20 -12.52
N SER A 331 13.19 8.07 -12.30
CA SER A 331 11.93 7.70 -12.96
C SER A 331 10.67 8.32 -12.34
N ARG A 332 10.78 9.17 -11.30
CA ARG A 332 9.66 9.88 -10.63
C ARG A 332 8.37 9.04 -10.55
N THR A 333 8.48 7.84 -9.99
CA THR A 333 7.36 6.90 -9.89
C THR A 333 6.46 7.24 -8.69
N GLN A 334 5.27 6.65 -8.64
CA GLN A 334 4.38 6.73 -7.46
C GLN A 334 5.11 6.40 -6.14
N VAL A 335 6.04 5.44 -6.16
CA VAL A 335 6.87 5.08 -4.99
C VAL A 335 7.75 6.24 -4.55
N SER A 336 8.33 7.01 -5.48
CA SER A 336 9.16 8.17 -5.13
C SER A 336 8.35 9.24 -4.41
N GLN A 337 7.14 9.52 -4.90
CA GLN A 337 6.21 10.47 -4.29
C GLN A 337 5.74 10.02 -2.91
N LEU A 338 5.32 8.75 -2.77
CA LEU A 338 4.89 8.19 -1.49
C LEU A 338 6.04 8.12 -0.47
N SER A 339 7.27 7.85 -0.91
CA SER A 339 8.45 7.84 -0.04
C SER A 339 8.72 9.25 0.50
N ALA A 340 8.63 10.25 -0.37
CA ALA A 340 8.80 11.66 -0.03
C ALA A 340 7.69 12.14 0.92
N GLN A 341 6.44 11.78 0.64
CA GLN A 341 5.27 12.09 1.47
C GLN A 341 5.39 11.46 2.86
N LEU A 342 5.81 10.19 2.97
CA LEU A 342 6.00 9.53 4.25
C LEU A 342 7.03 10.27 5.10
N LEU A 343 8.21 10.57 4.54
CA LEU A 343 9.26 11.31 5.24
C LEU A 343 8.77 12.70 5.69
N PHE A 344 7.99 13.39 4.85
CA PHE A 344 7.41 14.69 5.19
C PHE A 344 6.38 14.60 6.33
N VAL A 345 5.49 13.60 6.31
CA VAL A 345 4.53 13.32 7.40
C VAL A 345 5.25 13.00 8.71
N LEU A 346 6.34 12.21 8.67
CA LEU A 346 7.16 11.91 9.86
C LEU A 346 7.87 13.16 10.40
N CYS A 347 8.09 14.17 9.57
CA CYS A 347 8.59 15.49 9.96
C CYS A 347 7.48 16.49 10.33
N LYS A 348 6.26 16.01 10.59
CA LYS A 348 5.06 16.83 10.88
C LYS A 348 4.76 17.86 9.78
N GLU A 349 5.07 17.53 8.52
CA GLU A 349 4.91 18.44 7.38
C GLU A 349 5.67 19.79 7.56
N ASN A 350 6.76 19.77 8.36
CA ASN A 350 7.64 20.92 8.59
C ASN A 350 8.83 20.88 7.61
N VAL A 351 8.98 21.94 6.81
CA VAL A 351 10.02 22.05 5.77
C VAL A 351 11.43 22.02 6.35
N GLY A 352 11.69 22.73 7.45
CA GLY A 352 13.02 22.78 8.09
C GLY A 352 13.46 21.40 8.60
N ARG A 353 12.58 20.71 9.34
CA ARG A 353 12.84 19.34 9.80
C ARG A 353 13.02 18.39 8.62
N PHE A 354 12.20 18.52 7.58
CA PHE A 354 12.35 17.68 6.40
C PHE A 354 13.73 17.85 5.75
N ILE A 355 14.17 19.10 5.52
CA ILE A 355 15.50 19.41 4.99
C ILE A 355 16.61 18.86 5.89
N LYS A 356 16.50 18.99 7.21
CA LYS A 356 17.48 18.46 8.17
C LYS A 356 17.76 16.96 7.95
N TYR A 357 16.72 16.17 7.71
CA TYR A 357 16.86 14.71 7.56
C TYR A 357 17.13 14.24 6.13
N THR A 358 16.77 15.01 5.11
CA THR A 358 16.88 14.58 3.71
C THR A 358 17.93 15.35 2.91
N GLY A 359 18.35 16.54 3.35
CA GLY A 359 19.09 17.51 2.54
C GLY A 359 18.19 18.23 1.54
N TYR A 360 18.45 19.51 1.29
CA TYR A 360 17.61 20.32 0.39
C TYR A 360 17.65 19.82 -1.05
N GLY A 361 18.80 19.35 -1.54
CA GLY A 361 18.94 18.83 -2.90
C GLY A 361 18.01 17.64 -3.18
N ASN A 362 17.83 16.76 -2.20
CA ASN A 362 16.90 15.62 -2.30
C ASN A 362 15.44 16.06 -2.12
N ALA A 363 15.19 17.04 -1.23
CA ALA A 363 13.85 17.56 -0.93
C ALA A 363 13.27 18.47 -2.01
N ALA A 364 14.12 19.15 -2.80
CA ALA A 364 13.74 20.23 -3.70
C ALA A 364 12.62 19.85 -4.68
N GLY A 365 12.62 18.61 -5.18
CA GLY A 365 11.56 18.12 -6.07
C GLY A 365 10.18 18.13 -5.41
N LEU A 366 10.07 17.57 -4.21
CA LEU A 366 8.80 17.55 -3.46
C LEU A 366 8.38 18.97 -3.04
N LEU A 367 9.33 19.79 -2.60
CA LEU A 367 9.05 21.18 -2.20
C LEU A 367 8.53 22.01 -3.39
N ALA A 368 9.12 21.84 -4.58
CA ALA A 368 8.68 22.51 -5.80
C ALA A 368 7.25 22.10 -6.21
N GLU A 369 6.91 20.81 -6.17
CA GLU A 369 5.58 20.32 -6.54
C GLU A 369 4.48 20.86 -5.61
N ASN A 370 4.79 20.96 -4.32
CA ASN A 370 3.84 21.41 -3.29
C ASN A 370 3.86 22.92 -3.03
N GLY A 371 4.71 23.70 -3.72
CA GLY A 371 4.78 25.16 -3.51
C GLY A 371 5.40 25.55 -2.17
N LEU A 372 6.32 24.74 -1.65
CA LEU A 372 6.93 24.90 -0.33
C LEU A 372 8.39 25.41 -0.40
N MET A 373 8.88 25.83 -1.57
CA MET A 373 10.29 26.25 -1.71
C MET A 373 10.63 27.55 -0.95
N LEU A 374 9.63 28.38 -0.63
CA LEU A 374 9.81 29.58 0.20
C LEU A 374 9.84 29.28 1.71
N GLY A 375 9.78 28.00 2.12
CA GLY A 375 9.75 27.64 3.54
C GLY A 375 8.47 28.07 4.27
N ARG A 376 7.39 28.36 3.54
CA ARG A 376 6.09 28.59 4.17
C ARG A 376 5.73 27.38 5.02
N PRO A 377 5.21 27.59 6.25
CA PRO A 377 4.66 26.49 7.03
C PRO A 377 3.66 25.73 6.14
N GLY A 378 3.75 24.40 6.10
CA GLY A 378 2.65 23.59 5.58
C GLY A 378 1.38 23.82 6.40
N ASN A 379 0.27 23.15 6.08
CA ASN A 379 -0.93 23.13 6.93
C ASN A 379 -0.65 22.40 8.27
N GLY A 380 0.16 23.02 9.13
CA GLY A 380 0.60 22.51 10.43
C GLY A 380 -0.49 22.48 11.49
N GLU A 381 -1.68 23.01 11.20
CA GLU A 381 -2.84 23.04 12.10
C GLU A 381 -3.32 21.64 12.54
N LEU A 382 -2.91 20.58 11.82
CA LEU A 382 -3.25 19.18 12.14
C LEU A 382 -2.32 18.50 13.17
N TYR A 383 -1.22 19.16 13.58
CA TYR A 383 -0.19 18.53 14.41
C TYR A 383 -0.10 19.19 15.80
N SER A 384 0.01 18.37 16.85
CA SER A 384 0.28 18.85 18.21
C SER A 384 1.65 19.53 18.31
N ASP A 385 1.78 20.45 19.27
CA ASP A 385 2.91 21.34 19.50
C ASP A 385 4.31 20.73 19.34
N ASP A 386 5.26 21.60 19.02
CA ASP A 386 6.61 21.25 18.58
C ASP A 386 7.60 20.83 19.67
N SER A 387 7.09 20.30 20.78
CA SER A 387 7.86 19.91 21.97
C SER A 387 8.78 18.70 21.83
N ASP A 388 8.86 18.06 20.65
CA ASP A 388 9.83 16.97 20.42
C ASP A 388 11.13 17.59 19.93
N ASP A 389 11.99 17.96 20.88
CA ASP A 389 13.35 18.40 20.60
C ASP A 389 14.16 17.20 20.05
N SER A 390 14.42 17.23 18.74
CA SER A 390 15.19 16.20 18.03
C SER A 390 16.66 16.56 17.92
N GLU A 391 17.07 17.65 18.56
CA GLU A 391 18.44 18.14 18.54
C GLU A 391 19.26 17.40 19.59
N THR A 392 20.15 16.57 19.11
CA THR A 392 21.21 15.98 19.94
C THR A 392 22.31 17.03 20.13
N GLU A 393 23.01 16.97 21.26
CA GLU A 393 24.21 17.79 21.49
C GLU A 393 25.23 17.64 20.33
N GLU A 394 25.40 16.42 19.82
CA GLU A 394 26.27 16.14 18.67
C GLU A 394 25.82 16.86 17.38
N PHE A 395 24.51 17.00 17.14
CA PHE A 395 24.00 17.74 16.00
C PHE A 395 24.23 19.24 16.18
N LYS A 396 23.97 19.80 17.37
CA LYS A 396 24.18 21.23 17.67
C LYS A 396 25.63 21.66 17.45
N GLU A 397 26.60 20.82 17.80
CA GLU A 397 28.04 21.09 17.57
C GLU A 397 28.44 21.13 16.08
N LEU A 398 27.68 20.45 15.23
CA LEU A 398 27.96 20.29 13.81
C LEU A 398 27.01 21.06 12.90
N GLU A 399 25.93 21.63 13.43
CA GLU A 399 24.87 22.31 12.68
C GLU A 399 25.43 23.41 11.77
N ASP A 400 26.31 24.25 12.31
CA ASP A 400 27.00 25.31 11.56
C ASP A 400 27.88 24.80 10.40
N LYS A 401 28.24 23.52 10.42
CA LYS A 401 29.12 22.87 9.42
C LYS A 401 28.35 22.04 8.41
N VAL A 402 27.04 21.85 8.58
CA VAL A 402 26.21 21.08 7.65
C VAL A 402 25.90 21.95 6.43
N ASN A 403 26.24 21.46 5.24
CA ASN A 403 25.81 22.12 4.01
C ASN A 403 24.30 21.86 3.81
N PRO A 404 23.43 22.89 3.76
CA PRO A 404 21.98 22.70 3.64
C PRO A 404 21.56 21.99 2.35
N ILE A 405 22.35 22.10 1.28
CA ILE A 405 22.07 21.49 -0.02
C ILE A 405 22.29 19.99 0.04
N THR A 406 23.46 19.57 0.54
CA THR A 406 23.84 18.15 0.58
C THR A 406 23.36 17.43 1.84
N GLY A 407 22.98 18.18 2.89
CA GLY A 407 22.51 17.63 4.16
C GLY A 407 23.60 16.91 4.96
N CYS A 408 24.88 17.13 4.63
CA CYS A 408 26.01 16.51 5.31
C CYS A 408 27.13 17.52 5.58
N VAL A 409 28.01 17.20 6.54
CA VAL A 409 29.26 17.94 6.76
C VAL A 409 30.22 17.60 5.62
N GLU A 410 30.48 18.58 4.75
CA GLU A 410 31.42 18.41 3.65
C GLU A 410 32.87 18.44 4.16
N LYS A 411 33.69 17.52 3.64
CA LYS A 411 35.13 17.59 3.89
C LYS A 411 35.67 18.86 3.23
N PRO A 412 36.56 19.61 3.88
CA PRO A 412 37.13 20.81 3.29
C PRO A 412 37.81 20.44 1.95
N HIS A 413 37.28 20.98 0.86
CA HIS A 413 37.87 20.85 -0.45
C HIS A 413 39.01 21.87 -0.60
N PRO A 414 40.14 21.52 -1.23
CA PRO A 414 41.16 22.50 -1.56
C PRO A 414 40.55 23.58 -2.45
N ASN A 415 40.92 24.84 -2.22
CA ASN A 415 40.32 25.94 -2.95
C ASN A 415 40.74 25.85 -4.42
N PRO A 416 39.80 25.70 -5.38
CA PRO A 416 40.14 25.56 -6.79
C PRO A 416 40.86 26.78 -7.37
N MET A 417 40.80 27.92 -6.69
CA MET A 417 41.45 29.18 -7.07
C MET A 417 42.81 29.38 -6.37
N GLU A 418 43.26 28.42 -5.56
CA GLU A 418 44.54 28.47 -4.87
C GLU A 418 45.69 28.35 -5.88
N GLY A 419 46.59 29.33 -5.88
CA GLY A 419 47.71 29.39 -6.83
C GLY A 419 47.41 30.06 -8.19
N MET A 420 46.18 30.53 -8.43
CA MET A 420 45.83 31.31 -9.64
C MET A 420 46.10 32.80 -9.45
N SER A 421 46.60 33.49 -10.49
CA SER A 421 46.68 34.96 -10.51
C SER A 421 45.30 35.60 -10.67
N GLU A 422 45.13 36.87 -10.28
CA GLU A 422 43.84 37.57 -10.43
C GLU A 422 43.32 37.58 -11.89
N GLU A 423 44.22 37.75 -12.86
CA GLU A 423 43.88 37.66 -14.29
C GLU A 423 43.35 36.28 -14.69
N GLN A 424 43.92 35.20 -14.13
CA GLN A 424 43.44 33.84 -14.36
C GLN A 424 42.07 33.61 -13.72
N LYS A 425 41.84 34.19 -12.54
CA LYS A 425 40.53 34.12 -11.88
C LYS A 425 39.45 34.82 -12.69
N GLU A 426 39.74 36.01 -13.22
CA GLU A 426 38.82 36.74 -14.10
C GLU A 426 38.55 35.98 -15.40
N TYR A 427 39.59 35.38 -15.99
CA TYR A 427 39.45 34.56 -17.20
C TYR A 427 38.54 33.33 -16.97
N GLU A 428 38.73 32.58 -15.87
CA GLU A 428 37.87 31.45 -15.53
C GLU A 428 36.44 31.87 -15.19
N ALA A 429 36.26 33.02 -14.52
CA ALA A 429 34.93 33.58 -14.27
C ALA A 429 34.19 33.91 -15.57
N MET A 430 34.89 34.50 -16.54
CA MET A 430 34.32 34.80 -17.86
C MET A 430 34.02 33.53 -18.66
N ASN A 431 34.86 32.50 -18.52
CA ASN A 431 34.62 31.19 -19.10
C ASN A 431 33.36 30.53 -18.52
N LEU A 432 33.15 30.61 -17.20
CA LEU A 432 31.95 30.10 -16.52
C LEU A 432 30.68 30.80 -17.01
N VAL A 433 30.70 32.14 -17.11
CA VAL A 433 29.56 32.93 -17.65
C VAL A 433 29.22 32.49 -19.08
N ASN A 434 30.24 32.30 -19.92
CA ASN A 434 30.04 31.81 -21.29
C ASN A 434 29.47 30.39 -21.33
N LEU A 435 29.87 29.50 -20.41
CA LEU A 435 29.27 28.16 -20.29
C LEU A 435 27.80 28.22 -19.88
N ILE A 436 27.45 29.07 -18.91
CA ILE A 436 26.06 29.25 -18.45
C ILE A 436 25.19 29.79 -19.59
N ASP A 437 25.64 30.81 -20.33
CA ASP A 437 24.92 31.38 -21.47
C ASP A 437 24.72 30.33 -22.59
N ARG A 438 25.73 29.53 -22.90
CA ARG A 438 25.59 28.41 -23.87
C ARG A 438 24.56 27.38 -23.41
N LEU A 439 24.58 27.00 -22.12
CA LEU A 439 23.61 26.07 -21.55
C LEU A 439 22.19 26.63 -21.61
N GLN A 440 22.00 27.91 -21.28
CA GLN A 440 20.70 28.57 -21.35
C GLN A 440 20.16 28.63 -22.79
N ARG A 441 21.01 29.02 -23.77
CA ARG A 441 20.63 29.06 -25.20
C ARG A 441 20.33 27.69 -25.79
N SER A 442 20.95 26.63 -25.27
CA SER A 442 20.67 25.25 -25.69
C SER A 442 19.27 24.77 -25.30
N GLY A 443 18.61 25.47 -24.36
CA GLY A 443 17.28 25.11 -23.86
C GLY A 443 17.25 23.90 -22.92
N ILE A 444 18.40 23.25 -22.68
CA ILE A 444 18.51 22.08 -21.79
C ILE A 444 18.36 22.48 -20.32
N VAL A 445 18.86 23.65 -19.92
CA VAL A 445 18.77 24.18 -18.56
C VAL A 445 18.18 25.59 -18.63
N LYS A 446 17.11 25.83 -17.88
CA LYS A 446 16.52 27.17 -17.69
C LYS A 446 16.73 27.61 -16.25
N PRO A 447 17.36 28.77 -16.00
CA PRO A 447 17.39 29.36 -14.68
C PRO A 447 15.95 29.61 -14.20
N CYS A 448 15.68 29.37 -12.92
CA CYS A 448 14.38 29.61 -12.31
C CYS A 448 14.51 30.49 -11.07
N HIS A 449 13.49 31.30 -10.82
CA HIS A 449 13.29 32.00 -9.55
C HIS A 449 12.15 31.33 -8.78
N VAL A 450 12.07 31.50 -7.47
CA VAL A 450 10.90 31.02 -6.71
C VAL A 450 9.81 32.09 -6.77
N GLY A 451 8.61 31.72 -7.16
CA GLY A 451 7.44 32.60 -7.20
C GLY A 451 6.78 32.77 -5.84
N GLU A 452 5.83 33.70 -5.73
CA GLU A 452 5.04 33.92 -4.49
C GLU A 452 4.16 32.70 -4.13
N ASP A 453 3.91 31.83 -5.09
CA ASP A 453 3.24 30.53 -4.92
C ASP A 453 4.19 29.45 -4.36
N GLY A 454 5.46 29.79 -4.12
CA GLY A 454 6.49 28.89 -3.61
C GLY A 454 6.97 27.84 -4.62
N ARG A 455 6.69 28.03 -5.92
CA ARG A 455 7.08 27.14 -7.02
C ARG A 455 8.18 27.77 -7.89
N PRO A 456 8.96 26.96 -8.63
CA PRO A 456 9.97 27.49 -9.54
C PRO A 456 9.34 28.04 -10.83
N HIS A 457 9.63 29.29 -11.17
CA HIS A 457 9.23 29.94 -12.42
C HIS A 457 10.47 30.28 -13.26
N PRO A 458 10.45 30.07 -14.58
CA PRO A 458 11.60 30.34 -15.43
C PRO A 458 11.93 31.83 -15.46
N VAL A 459 13.23 32.14 -15.45
CA VAL A 459 13.73 33.50 -15.56
C VAL A 459 14.08 33.81 -17.01
N ASP A 460 13.62 34.97 -17.51
CA ASP A 460 13.92 35.40 -18.88
C ASP A 460 15.36 35.91 -19.01
N HIS A 461 15.90 36.53 -17.95
CA HIS A 461 17.24 37.10 -17.94
C HIS A 461 17.96 36.90 -16.58
N ILE A 462 19.23 36.46 -16.60
CA ILE A 462 20.03 36.12 -15.41
C ILE A 462 20.07 37.26 -14.36
N LEU A 463 19.99 38.52 -14.79
CA LEU A 463 19.97 39.68 -13.89
C LEU A 463 18.78 39.68 -12.92
N GLN A 464 17.65 39.09 -13.28
CA GLN A 464 16.48 38.98 -12.38
C GLN A 464 16.77 38.09 -11.15
N LEU A 465 17.82 37.24 -11.20
CA LEU A 465 18.26 36.44 -10.05
C LEU A 465 18.99 37.30 -8.99
N LYS A 466 19.64 38.40 -9.40
CA LYS A 466 20.33 39.31 -8.46
C LYS A 466 19.33 40.05 -7.58
N ASP A 467 18.23 40.52 -8.15
CA ASP A 467 17.19 41.28 -7.42
C ASP A 467 16.52 40.45 -6.30
N GLN A 468 16.58 39.11 -6.38
CA GLN A 468 16.07 38.22 -5.33
C GLN A 468 17.09 37.90 -4.23
N LEU A 469 18.39 37.87 -4.53
CA LEU A 469 19.46 37.67 -3.54
C LEU A 469 19.54 38.83 -2.53
N GLU A 470 19.06 40.01 -2.91
CA GLU A 470 18.98 41.20 -2.05
C GLU A 470 17.75 41.19 -1.13
N ARG A 471 16.80 40.24 -1.32
CA ARG A 471 15.69 40.04 -0.38
C ARG A 471 16.17 39.13 0.75
N PRO A 472 16.06 39.53 2.04
CA PRO A 472 16.44 38.66 3.13
C PRO A 472 15.57 37.40 3.09
N LEU A 473 16.20 36.23 2.95
CA LEU A 473 15.56 34.95 3.29
C LEU A 473 15.16 35.07 4.77
N GLY A 474 13.87 34.99 5.05
CA GLY A 474 13.28 35.32 6.34
C GLY A 474 14.07 34.78 7.52
N ARG A 475 14.79 35.69 8.20
CA ARG A 475 15.08 35.52 9.63
C ARG A 475 13.71 35.44 10.30
N ASN A 476 13.47 34.40 11.08
CA ASN A 476 12.48 34.44 12.14
C ASN A 476 12.77 35.72 12.93
N GLN A 477 11.93 36.73 12.76
CA GLN A 477 11.79 37.75 13.77
C GLN A 477 11.03 37.05 14.88
N ASP A 478 11.78 36.55 15.86
CA ASP A 478 11.25 36.42 17.20
C ASP A 478 10.70 37.81 17.54
N THR A 479 9.38 37.92 17.57
CA THR A 479 8.69 39.06 18.14
C THR A 479 8.86 38.97 19.64
N ASP A 480 10.01 39.42 20.13
CA ASP A 480 10.11 40.01 21.46
C ASP A 480 9.38 41.37 21.37
N GLU A 481 8.08 41.36 21.67
CA GLU A 481 7.36 42.55 22.11
C GLU A 481 6.87 42.31 23.54
N ASP A 482 7.41 43.14 24.43
CA ASP A 482 7.12 43.45 25.85
C ASP A 482 5.94 42.76 26.58
#